data_AF-A0A6M8BQ52-F1
#
_entry.id   AF-A0A6M8BQ52-F1
#
_cell.length_a   1.000
_cell.length_b   1.000
_cell.length_c   1.000
_cell.angle_alpha   90.00
_cell.angle_beta   90.00
_cell.angle_gamma   90.00
#
_symmetry.space_group_name_H-M   'P 1'
#
loop_
_entity.id
_entity.type
_entity.pdbx_description
1 polymer ?
#
loop_
_entity_poly.entity_id
_entity_poly.type
_entity_poly.pdbx_seq_one_letter_code
_entity_poly.pdbx_strand_id
1 'polypeptide(L)' 'MSKGKNNQEIAGTLYITPGTVRVHVHSILQKLEVRDRTQAVLAAIQQHLV' A
#
# COMPACT_ATOMS: atom_id res chain seq x y z
N MET A 1 6.75 -12.32 -4.22
CA MET A 1 5.41 -12.32 -3.59
C MET A 1 5.39 -11.31 -2.44
N SER A 2 4.76 -10.15 -2.62
CA SER A 2 4.53 -9.23 -1.50
C SER A 2 3.74 -9.97 -0.43
N LYS A 3 4.36 -10.29 0.72
CA LYS A 3 3.65 -10.87 1.87
C LYS A 3 2.56 -9.86 2.23
N GLY A 4 1.30 -10.16 1.93
CA GLY A 4 0.18 -9.22 2.01
C GLY A 4 -0.08 -8.78 3.44
N LYS A 5 0.76 -7.89 3.97
CA LYS A 5 0.60 -7.35 5.31
C LYS A 5 -0.64 -6.46 5.36
N ASN A 6 -1.42 -6.59 6.42
CA ASN A 6 -2.50 -5.70 6.76
C ASN A 6 -1.95 -4.42 7.43
N ASN A 7 -2.80 -3.40 7.58
CA ASN A 7 -2.36 -2.10 8.12
C ASN A 7 -1.92 -2.17 9.59
N GLN A 8 -2.39 -3.15 10.38
CA GLN A 8 -1.93 -3.36 11.76
C GLN A 8 -0.52 -3.94 11.80
N GLU A 9 -0.20 -4.89 10.94
CA GLU A 9 1.14 -5.49 10.85
C GLU A 9 2.18 -4.48 10.35
N ILE A 10 1.79 -3.62 9.40
CA ILE A 10 2.63 -2.52 8.91
C ILE A 10 2.86 -1.51 10.03
N ALA A 11 1.80 -1.12 10.74
CA ALA A 11 1.86 -0.22 11.89
C ALA A 11 2.82 -0.75 12.97
N GLY A 12 2.71 -2.02 13.32
CA GLY A 12 3.60 -2.66 14.30
C GLY A 12 5.05 -2.73 13.84
N THR A 13 5.30 -2.93 12.54
CA THR A 13 6.67 -2.94 11.98
C THR A 13 7.29 -1.54 11.98
N LEU A 14 6.49 -0.50 11.73
CA LEU A 14 6.95 0.87 11.56
C LEU A 14 6.81 1.73 12.84
N TYR A 15 6.31 1.15 13.94
CA TYR A 15 6.04 1.85 15.20
C TYR A 15 5.13 3.08 15.05
N ILE A 16 4.15 3.01 14.14
CA ILE A 16 3.15 4.07 13.89
C ILE A 16 1.74 3.54 14.10
N THR A 17 0.74 4.43 14.11
CA THR A 17 -0.66 3.99 14.23
C THR A 17 -1.17 3.40 12.91
N PRO A 18 -2.13 2.44 12.95
CA PRO A 18 -2.82 1.98 11.75
C PRO A 18 -3.51 3.10 10.95
N GLY A 19 -3.88 4.21 11.62
CA GLY A 19 -4.40 5.41 10.97
C GLY A 19 -3.36 6.09 10.09
N THR A 20 -2.13 6.25 10.60
CA THR A 20 -0.99 6.79 9.84
C THR A 20 -0.68 5.93 8.62
N VAL A 21 -0.71 4.59 8.75
CA VAL A 21 -0.56 3.67 7.61
C VAL A 21 -1.63 3.91 6.55
N ARG A 22 -2.91 4.07 6.94
CA ARG A 22 -4.00 4.33 5.98
C ARG A 22 -3.77 5.61 5.18
N VAL A 23 -3.29 6.67 5.82
CA VAL A 23 -2.97 7.94 5.15
C VAL A 23 -1.85 7.73 4.12
N HIS A 24 -0.76 7.06 4.50
CA HIS A 24 0.33 6.78 3.57
C HIS A 24 -0.11 5.91 2.38
N VAL A 25 -0.89 4.86 2.63
CA VAL A 25 -1.45 4.01 1.56
C VAL A 25 -2.32 4.86 0.62
N HIS A 26 -3.20 5.70 1.16
CA HIS A 26 -4.03 6.60 0.34
C HIS A 26 -3.18 7.54 -0.53
N SER A 27 -2.15 8.17 0.04
CA SER A 27 -1.24 9.03 -0.73
C SER A 27 -0.47 8.27 -1.82
N ILE A 28 -0.08 7.02 -1.57
CA ILE A 28 0.58 6.18 -2.57
C ILE A 28 -0.40 5.85 -3.71
N LEU A 29 -1.63 5.44 -3.39
CA LEU A 29 -2.66 5.15 -4.38
C LEU A 29 -2.95 6.37 -5.26
N GLN A 30 -3.06 7.56 -4.66
CA GLN A 30 -3.23 8.82 -5.39
C GLN A 30 -2.05 9.11 -6.33
N LYS A 31 -0.81 8.92 -5.87
CA LYS A 31 0.40 9.12 -6.70
C LYS A 31 0.51 8.13 -7.84
N LEU A 32 -0.05 6.94 -7.67
CA LEU A 32 -0.14 5.91 -8.70
C LEU A 32 -1.41 6.06 -9.56
N GLU A 33 -2.26 7.06 -9.29
CA GLU A 33 -3.53 7.31 -9.97
C GLU A 33 -4.49 6.11 -9.97
N VAL A 34 -4.40 5.27 -8.94
CA VAL A 34 -5.23 4.07 -8.76
C VAL A 34 -6.21 4.22 -7.61
N ARG A 35 -7.40 3.60 -7.73
CA ARG A 35 -8.48 3.77 -6.75
C ARG A 35 -8.36 2.88 -5.52
N ASP A 36 -7.72 1.73 -5.67
CA ASP A 36 -7.63 0.73 -4.61
C ASP A 36 -6.36 -0.12 -4.71
N ARG A 37 -6.14 -0.94 -3.68
CA ARG A 37 -4.97 -1.80 -3.56
C ARG A 37 -4.88 -2.86 -4.66
N THR A 38 -6.01 -3.33 -5.19
CA THR A 38 -6.03 -4.29 -6.29
C THR A 38 -5.53 -3.65 -7.57
N GLN A 39 -6.03 -2.45 -7.88
CA GLN A 39 -5.54 -1.65 -9.00
C GLN A 39 -4.06 -1.30 -8.84
N ALA A 40 -3.60 -0.99 -7.62
CA ALA A 40 -2.19 -0.72 -7.36
C ALA A 40 -1.29 -1.94 -7.64
N VAL A 41 -1.74 -3.15 -7.28
CA VAL A 41 -1.00 -4.39 -7.59
C VAL A 41 -0.95 -4.62 -9.10
N LEU A 42 -2.07 -4.42 -9.81
CA LEU A 42 -2.11 -4.54 -11.27
C LEU A 42 -1.20 -3.51 -11.95
N ALA A 43 -1.23 -2.25 -11.49
CA ALA A 43 -0.36 -1.20 -11.99
C ALA A 43 1.13 -1.52 -11.73
N ALA A 44 1.47 -2.03 -10.54
CA ALA A 44 2.84 -2.45 -10.23
C ALA A 44 3.31 -3.60 -11.13
N ILE A 45 2.44 -4.57 -11.44
CA ILE A 45 2.75 -5.64 -12.40
C ILE A 45 2.98 -5.06 -13.80
N GLN A 46 2.10 -4.16 -14.26
CA GLN A 46 2.21 -3.52 -15.57
C GLN A 46 3.47 -2.64 -15.71
N GLN A 47 3.92 -2.02 -14.63
CA GLN A 47 5.11 -1.18 -14.59
C GLN A 47 6.40 -1.93 -14.18
N HIS A 48 6.35 -3.26 -14.07
CA HIS A 48 7.50 -4.10 -13.62
C HIS A 48 8.08 -3.69 -12.25
N LEU A 49 7.23 -3.24 -11.33
CA LEU A 49 7.60 -2.72 -10.00
C LEU A 49 7.54 -3.78 -8.87
N VAL A 50 7.50 -5.07 -9.20
CA VAL A 50 7.29 -6.20 -8.26
C VAL A 50 8.26 -7.36 -8.48
#